data_AF-A0A397VGE8-F1
#
_entry.id   AF-A0A397VGE8-F1
#
_cell.length_a   1.000
_cell.length_b   1.000
_cell.length_c   1.000
_cell.angle_alpha   90.00
_cell.angle_beta   90.00
_cell.angle_gamma   90.00
#
_symmetry.space_group_name_H-M   'P 1'
#
loop_
_entity.id
_entity.type
_entity.pdbx_description
1 polymer ?
#
loop_
_entity_poly.entity_id
_entity_poly.type
_entity_poly.pdbx_seq_one_letter_code
_entity_poly.pdbx_strand_id
1 'polypeptide(L)'
;MAVVSVMPEASLVVRTEKEKKSCPNKKHSPLETRTHDKICPCTLATSKFKGKVNGVIVYAQDECGTTTVVGFFGNGFKKDKKYEFKITDDCGKVLRDMTDDLNVTFVDGGTEPFSAKLYDVNLNCDKHGVLNAHTPKPPHNSTVPYKRHNKIDPCSSKYRKRDYGAETVIYENGNTYTAADITLI
;
A
#
# COMPACT_ATOMS: atom_id res chain seq x y z
N MET A 1 -16.11 30.17 -35.53
CA MET A 1 -14.64 30.06 -35.55
C MET A 1 -14.22 29.23 -34.35
N ALA A 2 -13.75 28.00 -34.59
CA ALA A 2 -13.28 27.09 -33.54
C ALA A 2 -11.76 27.27 -33.39
N VAL A 3 -11.30 27.54 -32.16
CA VAL A 3 -9.87 27.59 -31.83
C VAL A 3 -9.50 26.21 -31.30
N VAL A 4 -8.78 25.43 -32.11
CA VAL A 4 -8.17 24.16 -31.70
C VAL A 4 -6.89 24.50 -30.94
N SER A 5 -6.92 24.33 -29.61
CA SER A 5 -5.72 24.42 -28.78
C SER A 5 -4.98 23.10 -28.83
N VAL A 6 -3.80 23.10 -29.46
CA VAL A 6 -2.92 21.94 -29.57
C VAL A 6 -2.07 21.89 -28.29
N MET A 7 -2.21 20.81 -27.52
CA MET A 7 -1.33 20.52 -26.36
C MET A 7 0.03 20.01 -26.85
N PRO A 8 1.16 20.42 -26.24
CA PRO A 8 2.46 19.85 -26.57
C PRO A 8 2.68 18.51 -25.86
N GLU A 9 3.21 17.54 -26.63
CA GLU A 9 3.68 16.25 -26.15
C GLU A 9 4.84 16.44 -25.16
N ALA A 10 4.67 15.96 -23.93
CA ALA A 10 5.76 15.88 -22.95
C ALA A 10 6.62 14.65 -23.27
N SER A 11 7.81 14.89 -23.84
CA SER A 11 8.83 13.86 -24.05
C SER A 11 9.49 13.51 -22.71
N LEU A 12 9.28 12.27 -22.23
CA LEU A 12 9.89 11.75 -21.01
C LEU A 12 11.36 11.37 -21.29
N VAL A 13 12.30 12.26 -20.95
CA VAL A 13 13.73 11.96 -21.02
C VAL A 13 14.11 11.07 -19.84
N VAL A 14 14.27 9.77 -20.08
CA VAL A 14 14.86 8.83 -19.11
C VAL A 14 16.38 9.00 -19.15
N ARG A 15 16.94 9.79 -18.23
CA ARG A 15 18.37 9.79 -17.95
C ARG A 15 18.70 8.66 -16.98
N THR A 16 19.35 7.61 -17.48
CA THR A 16 20.02 6.61 -16.63
C THR A 16 21.40 7.13 -16.23
N GLU A 17 21.46 7.90 -15.15
CA GLU A 17 22.71 8.05 -14.39
C GLU A 17 22.61 7.13 -13.17
N LYS A 18 23.44 6.07 -13.16
CA LYS A 18 23.70 5.26 -11.96
C LYS A 18 24.54 6.08 -10.99
N GLU A 19 23.92 7.08 -10.39
CA GLU A 19 24.44 7.71 -9.19
C GLU A 19 24.35 6.67 -8.07
N LYS A 20 25.46 6.38 -7.38
CA LYS A 20 25.43 5.59 -6.15
C LYS A 20 24.60 6.39 -5.14
N LYS A 21 23.29 6.16 -5.10
CA LYS A 21 22.40 6.74 -4.11
C LYS A 21 22.74 6.15 -2.75
N SER A 22 23.59 6.86 -2.02
CA SER A 22 23.70 6.68 -0.57
C SER A 22 22.36 7.06 0.01
N CYS A 23 21.68 6.11 0.63
CA CYS A 23 20.47 6.40 1.36
C CYS A 23 20.79 7.42 2.47
N PRO A 24 19.98 8.47 2.66
CA PRO A 24 20.21 9.41 3.75
C PRO A 24 20.13 8.64 5.07
N ASN A 25 21.30 8.47 5.68
CA ASN A 25 21.52 7.74 6.91
C ASN A 25 20.52 8.15 7.99
N LYS A 26 19.86 7.16 8.61
CA LYS A 26 19.44 7.29 10.01
C LYS A 26 20.69 7.72 10.79
N LYS A 27 20.60 8.75 11.64
CA LYS A 27 21.74 9.34 12.36
C LYS A 27 22.65 8.24 12.95
N HIS A 28 23.74 7.91 12.29
CA HIS A 28 24.68 6.89 12.75
C HIS A 28 25.65 7.53 13.75
N SER A 29 25.82 6.87 14.90
CA SER A 29 26.91 7.20 15.82
C SER A 29 28.26 6.82 15.17
N PRO A 30 29.35 7.57 15.38
CA PRO A 30 30.66 7.34 14.75
C PRO A 30 31.32 5.98 15.02
N LEU A 31 30.72 5.16 15.88
CA LEU A 31 31.24 3.86 16.33
C LEU A 31 30.50 2.66 15.72
N GLU A 32 29.46 2.87 14.93
CA GLU A 32 28.77 1.76 14.26
C GLU A 32 29.53 1.33 13.01
N THR A 33 29.83 0.03 12.95
CA THR A 33 30.44 -0.65 11.82
C THR A 33 29.59 -0.42 10.56
N ARG A 34 30.24 -0.20 9.40
CA ARG A 34 29.57 -0.06 8.10
C ARG A 34 28.73 -1.30 7.80
N THR A 35 27.50 -1.35 8.27
CA THR A 35 26.51 -2.30 7.81
C THR A 35 26.24 -1.94 6.35
N HIS A 36 26.32 -2.93 5.47
CA HIS A 36 25.90 -2.73 4.08
C HIS A 36 24.47 -2.18 4.11
N ASP A 37 24.29 -0.94 3.63
CA ASP A 37 22.98 -0.35 3.46
C ASP A 37 22.12 -1.37 2.71
N LYS A 38 21.04 -1.82 3.35
CA LYS A 38 20.16 -2.82 2.77
C LYS A 38 19.45 -2.18 1.59
N ILE A 39 19.96 -2.45 0.39
CA ILE A 39 19.36 -1.97 -0.85
C ILE A 39 18.05 -2.73 -1.06
N CYS A 40 16.95 -2.01 -1.04
CA CYS A 40 15.62 -2.53 -1.32
C CYS A 40 15.39 -2.61 -2.83
N PRO A 41 14.56 -3.55 -3.32
CA PRO A 41 14.12 -3.51 -4.71
C PRO A 41 13.18 -2.32 -4.93
N CYS A 42 13.43 -1.57 -6.01
CA CYS A 42 12.48 -0.60 -6.53
C CYS A 42 11.19 -1.32 -6.90
N THR A 43 10.09 -0.99 -6.22
CA THR A 43 8.85 -1.75 -6.33
C THR A 43 7.67 -0.82 -6.52
N LEU A 44 6.83 -1.15 -7.50
CA LEU A 44 5.60 -0.43 -7.80
C LEU A 44 4.41 -1.35 -7.54
N ALA A 45 3.41 -0.84 -6.84
CA ALA A 45 2.15 -1.53 -6.62
C ALA A 45 0.96 -0.57 -6.74
N THR A 46 -0.22 -1.10 -7.00
CA THR A 46 -1.47 -0.32 -7.03
C THR A 46 -2.60 -0.98 -6.28
N SER A 47 -3.47 -0.12 -5.75
CA SER A 47 -4.81 -0.45 -5.30
C SER A 47 -5.81 0.27 -6.19
N LYS A 48 -6.60 -0.50 -6.95
CA LYS A 48 -7.60 0.02 -7.89
C LYS A 48 -8.99 -0.15 -7.29
N PHE A 49 -9.65 0.95 -6.97
CA PHE A 49 -10.99 0.94 -6.42
C PHE A 49 -12.01 1.08 -7.55
N LYS A 50 -12.95 0.13 -7.61
CA LYS A 50 -14.07 0.13 -8.54
C LYS A 50 -15.36 -0.15 -7.77
N GLY A 51 -16.36 0.71 -7.90
CA GLY A 51 -17.67 0.55 -7.26
C GLY A 51 -18.02 1.73 -6.35
N LYS A 52 -18.08 1.50 -5.04
CA LYS A 52 -18.54 2.50 -4.07
C LYS A 52 -17.72 3.79 -4.11
N VAL A 53 -16.43 3.66 -4.36
CA VAL A 53 -15.55 4.74 -4.81
C VAL A 53 -14.84 4.29 -6.06
N ASN A 54 -14.51 5.24 -6.94
CA ASN A 54 -13.70 4.98 -8.11
C ASN A 54 -12.42 5.81 -8.04
N GLY A 55 -11.28 5.13 -8.06
CA GLY A 55 -9.98 5.78 -7.89
C GLY A 55 -8.83 4.80 -7.88
N VAL A 56 -7.64 5.33 -7.71
CA VAL A 56 -6.40 4.56 -7.68
C VAL A 56 -5.46 5.12 -6.62
N ILE A 57 -4.76 4.22 -5.96
CA ILE A 57 -3.60 4.53 -5.13
C ILE A 57 -2.42 3.74 -5.68
N VAL A 58 -1.29 4.42 -5.85
CA VAL A 58 -0.02 3.90 -6.33
C VAL A 58 0.97 3.95 -5.18
N TYR A 59 1.72 2.86 -4.98
CA TYR A 59 2.79 2.72 -4.01
C TYR A 59 4.11 2.54 -4.76
N ALA A 60 5.09 3.39 -4.50
CA ALA A 60 6.41 3.34 -5.11
C ALA A 60 7.49 3.29 -4.02
N GLN A 61 8.11 2.13 -3.83
CA GLN A 61 9.23 1.96 -2.92
C GLN A 61 10.55 2.21 -3.67
N ASP A 62 11.41 3.05 -3.08
CA ASP A 62 12.76 3.28 -3.59
C ASP A 62 13.79 2.29 -3.04
N GLU A 63 15.03 2.40 -3.53
CA GLU A 63 16.16 1.54 -3.12
C GLU A 63 16.53 1.69 -1.64
N CYS A 64 16.06 2.75 -0.98
CA CYS A 64 16.27 3.03 0.43
C CYS A 64 15.13 2.49 1.32
N GLY A 65 14.13 1.85 0.72
CA GLY A 65 12.97 1.30 1.42
C GLY A 65 11.93 2.35 1.81
N THR A 66 12.03 3.58 1.31
CA THR A 66 10.99 4.60 1.50
C THR A 66 9.90 4.36 0.48
N THR A 67 8.64 4.29 0.93
CA THR A 67 7.49 4.13 0.04
C THR A 67 6.78 5.46 -0.15
N THR A 68 6.73 5.95 -1.38
CA THR A 68 5.87 7.08 -1.76
C THR A 68 4.50 6.56 -2.16
N VAL A 69 3.46 7.13 -1.59
CA VAL A 69 2.06 6.82 -1.91
C VAL A 69 1.47 8.00 -2.63
N VAL A 70 0.85 7.77 -3.79
CA VAL A 70 0.16 8.80 -4.58
C VAL A 70 -1.21 8.28 -4.95
N GLY A 71 -2.24 9.11 -4.92
CA GLY A 71 -3.57 8.66 -5.32
C GLY A 71 -4.54 9.78 -5.62
N PHE A 72 -5.68 9.37 -6.17
CA PHE A 72 -6.84 10.23 -6.37
C PHE A 72 -8.10 9.38 -6.50
N PHE A 73 -9.24 9.98 -6.17
CA PHE A 73 -10.55 9.39 -6.38
C PHE A 73 -11.45 10.36 -7.12
N GLY A 74 -12.10 9.88 -8.17
CA GLY A 74 -13.00 10.71 -8.98
C GLY A 74 -14.38 10.89 -8.36
N ASN A 75 -14.87 9.89 -7.61
CA ASN A 75 -16.18 9.94 -6.97
C ASN A 75 -16.34 8.88 -5.87
N GLY A 76 -17.47 8.97 -5.15
CA GLY A 76 -17.94 7.96 -4.19
C GLY A 76 -17.84 8.34 -2.73
N PHE A 77 -17.26 9.49 -2.41
CA PHE A 77 -17.24 10.07 -1.07
C PHE A 77 -18.46 10.96 -0.84
N LYS A 78 -18.86 11.07 0.42
CA LYS A 78 -19.97 11.91 0.86
C LYS A 78 -19.45 13.09 1.66
N LYS A 79 -20.11 14.24 1.48
CA LYS A 79 -19.92 15.40 2.33
C LYS A 79 -20.28 15.03 3.78
N ASP A 80 -19.56 15.57 4.74
CA ASP A 80 -19.78 15.40 6.19
C ASP A 80 -19.53 13.98 6.75
N LYS A 81 -18.68 13.20 6.07
CA LYS A 81 -18.20 11.90 6.57
C LYS A 81 -16.70 11.94 6.82
N LYS A 82 -16.26 11.24 7.87
CA LYS A 82 -14.84 11.03 8.13
C LYS A 82 -14.40 9.74 7.46
N TYR A 83 -13.36 9.84 6.63
CA TYR A 83 -12.75 8.70 5.98
C TYR A 83 -11.36 8.42 6.54
N GLU A 84 -11.02 7.15 6.67
CA GLU A 84 -9.70 6.69 7.14
C GLU A 84 -9.11 5.72 6.12
N PHE A 85 -7.82 5.83 5.85
CA PHE A 85 -7.10 5.04 4.84
C PHE A 85 -6.10 4.13 5.54
N LYS A 86 -6.32 2.81 5.48
CA LYS A 86 -5.50 1.84 6.21
C LYS A 86 -4.98 0.76 5.27
N ILE A 87 -3.80 0.24 5.54
CA ILE A 87 -3.29 -1.01 4.98
C ILE A 87 -3.65 -2.13 5.95
N THR A 88 -4.27 -3.19 5.46
CA THR A 88 -4.59 -4.38 6.25
C THR A 88 -4.00 -5.64 5.64
N ASP A 89 -3.74 -6.66 6.45
CA ASP A 89 -3.44 -7.99 5.93
C ASP A 89 -4.70 -8.70 5.41
N ASP A 90 -4.53 -9.94 4.95
CA ASP A 90 -5.59 -10.80 4.45
C ASP A 90 -6.63 -11.24 5.50
N CYS A 91 -6.34 -11.08 6.80
CA CYS A 91 -7.30 -11.25 7.89
C CYS A 91 -8.00 -9.94 8.30
N GLY A 92 -7.64 -8.80 7.70
CA GLY A 92 -8.18 -7.48 8.08
C GLY A 92 -7.53 -6.88 9.33
N LYS A 93 -6.39 -7.42 9.79
CA LYS A 93 -5.58 -6.75 10.81
C LYS A 93 -4.94 -5.52 10.19
N VAL A 94 -5.08 -4.38 10.86
CA VAL A 94 -4.44 -3.14 10.43
C VAL A 94 -2.92 -3.29 10.56
N LEU A 95 -2.22 -3.16 9.44
CA LEU A 95 -0.76 -3.11 9.36
C LEU A 95 -0.27 -1.68 9.54
N ARG A 96 -0.99 -0.70 8.95
CA ARG A 96 -0.69 0.72 9.06
C ARG A 96 -1.92 1.58 8.78
N ASP A 97 -2.14 2.61 9.58
CA ASP A 97 -3.13 3.66 9.30
C ASP A 97 -2.43 4.85 8.65
N MET A 98 -2.73 5.19 7.40
CA MET A 98 -2.06 6.26 6.64
C MET A 98 -2.88 7.57 6.61
N THR A 99 -3.97 7.66 7.37
CA THR A 99 -4.97 8.73 7.22
C THR A 99 -4.35 10.12 7.34
N ASP A 100 -3.56 10.34 8.39
CA ASP A 100 -2.95 11.65 8.65
C ASP A 100 -1.78 11.93 7.69
N ASP A 101 -1.03 10.88 7.30
CA ASP A 101 0.09 11.02 6.36
C ASP A 101 -0.38 11.48 4.98
N LEU A 102 -1.54 10.97 4.52
CA LEU A 102 -2.08 11.29 3.20
C LEU A 102 -2.75 12.67 3.14
N ASN A 103 -3.25 13.18 4.28
CA ASN A 103 -3.91 14.48 4.41
C ASN A 103 -4.88 14.79 3.26
N VAL A 104 -5.80 13.86 2.99
CA VAL A 104 -6.66 13.88 1.80
C VAL A 104 -7.66 15.02 1.85
N THR A 105 -7.71 15.81 0.77
CA THR A 105 -8.71 16.86 0.58
C THR A 105 -9.85 16.36 -0.31
N PHE A 106 -11.09 16.43 0.18
CA PHE A 106 -12.28 15.95 -0.51
C PHE A 106 -12.96 17.06 -1.32
N VAL A 107 -13.30 16.79 -2.58
CA VAL A 107 -13.92 17.74 -3.51
C VAL A 107 -14.99 17.05 -4.34
N ASP A 108 -16.21 17.58 -4.38
CA ASP A 108 -17.33 17.12 -5.22
C ASP A 108 -17.55 15.60 -5.25
N GLY A 109 -17.41 14.95 -4.08
CA GLY A 109 -17.57 13.51 -3.92
C GLY A 109 -16.35 12.68 -4.35
N GLY A 110 -15.28 13.30 -4.82
CA GLY A 110 -13.95 12.74 -5.04
C GLY A 110 -12.91 13.33 -4.09
N THR A 111 -11.66 13.33 -4.52
CA THR A 111 -10.52 13.95 -3.82
C THR A 111 -9.67 14.74 -4.80
N GLU A 112 -8.96 15.75 -4.30
CA GLU A 112 -7.78 16.24 -5.01
C GLU A 112 -6.72 15.12 -5.07
N PRO A 113 -5.78 15.18 -6.03
CA PRO A 113 -4.61 14.29 -6.00
C PRO A 113 -3.83 14.50 -4.70
N PHE A 114 -3.46 13.40 -4.05
CA PHE A 114 -2.69 13.41 -2.80
C PHE A 114 -1.41 12.60 -2.93
N SER A 115 -0.42 12.93 -2.10
CA SER A 115 0.88 12.26 -2.07
C SER A 115 1.50 12.32 -0.68
N ALA A 116 2.11 11.22 -0.24
CA ALA A 116 2.84 11.13 1.02
C ALA A 116 4.06 10.22 0.91
N LYS A 117 5.07 10.48 1.73
CA LYS A 117 6.20 9.56 1.92
C LYS A 117 6.02 8.80 3.23
N LEU A 118 6.03 7.48 3.14
CA LEU A 118 5.90 6.55 4.26
C LEU A 118 7.24 5.85 4.47
N TYR A 119 7.89 6.15 5.60
CA TYR A 119 9.19 5.59 5.95
C TYR A 119 9.10 4.23 6.65
N ASP A 120 7.90 3.86 7.08
CA ASP A 120 7.60 2.63 7.82
C ASP A 120 6.76 1.64 7.02
N VAL A 121 6.39 1.98 5.78
CA VAL A 121 5.75 1.06 4.84
C VAL A 121 6.82 0.46 3.94
N ASN A 122 7.02 -0.84 4.13
CA ASN A 122 7.86 -1.69 3.29
C ASN A 122 6.95 -2.48 2.34
N LEU A 123 7.15 -2.37 1.01
CA LEU A 123 6.45 -3.19 0.03
C LEU A 123 6.98 -4.63 0.04
N ASN A 124 8.28 -4.81 -0.14
CA ASN A 124 8.94 -6.12 -0.31
C ASN A 124 10.47 -6.12 -0.08
N CYS A 125 11.03 -5.10 0.58
CA CYS A 125 12.44 -5.05 0.98
C CYS A 125 12.83 -6.19 1.95
N ASP A 126 11.86 -6.80 2.63
CA ASP A 126 12.05 -8.04 3.37
C ASP A 126 10.76 -8.83 3.56
N LYS A 127 10.86 -9.90 4.34
CA LYS A 127 9.78 -10.82 4.68
C LYS A 127 8.59 -10.16 5.40
N HIS A 128 8.75 -8.95 5.94
CA HIS A 128 7.67 -8.19 6.58
C HIS A 128 7.03 -7.17 5.64
N GLY A 129 7.39 -7.15 4.35
CA GLY A 129 6.77 -6.29 3.36
C GLY A 129 5.27 -6.56 3.19
N VAL A 130 4.49 -5.51 2.93
CA VAL A 130 3.02 -5.60 2.81
C VAL A 130 2.57 -6.49 1.65
N LEU A 131 3.37 -6.61 0.59
CA LEU A 131 3.08 -7.54 -0.51
C LEU A 131 3.22 -9.01 -0.08
N ASN A 132 3.94 -9.28 1.00
CA ASN A 132 4.15 -10.61 1.57
C ASN A 132 3.26 -10.89 2.79
N ALA A 133 2.40 -9.96 3.18
CA ALA A 133 1.56 -10.04 4.37
C ALA A 133 0.38 -11.01 4.16
N HIS A 134 0.68 -12.30 4.26
CA HIS A 134 -0.27 -13.39 4.13
C HIS A 134 -0.34 -14.21 5.42
N THR A 135 -1.53 -14.72 5.73
CA THR A 135 -1.66 -15.75 6.75
C THR A 135 -1.16 -17.11 6.26
N PRO A 136 -0.40 -17.85 7.09
CA PRO A 136 0.05 -19.19 6.74
C PRO A 136 -1.15 -20.11 6.49
N LYS A 137 -1.21 -20.74 5.31
CA LYS A 137 -2.16 -21.82 5.06
C LYS A 137 -1.83 -23.00 5.99
N PRO A 138 -2.82 -23.61 6.67
CA PRO A 138 -2.54 -24.84 7.41
C PRO A 138 -2.01 -25.93 6.45
N PRO A 139 -1.01 -26.72 6.87
CA PRO A 139 -0.36 -27.69 6.00
C PRO A 139 -1.36 -28.73 5.47
N HIS A 140 -1.32 -28.97 4.16
CA HIS A 140 -2.27 -29.81 3.43
C HIS A 140 -2.18 -31.32 3.77
N ASN A 141 -1.14 -31.75 4.49
CA ASN A 141 -0.84 -33.16 4.79
C ASN A 141 -0.61 -33.44 6.29
N SER A 142 -1.37 -32.81 7.18
CA SER A 142 -1.41 -33.28 8.57
C SER A 142 -2.30 -34.52 8.67
N THR A 143 -1.70 -35.71 8.56
CA THR A 143 -2.24 -37.01 9.03
C THR A 143 -2.36 -37.09 10.56
N VAL A 144 -2.62 -35.96 11.22
CA VAL A 144 -2.85 -35.93 12.66
C VAL A 144 -4.29 -36.34 12.91
N PRO A 145 -4.54 -37.48 13.59
CA PRO A 145 -5.89 -37.94 13.86
C PRO A 145 -6.60 -36.87 14.70
N TYR A 146 -7.80 -36.50 14.26
CA TYR A 146 -8.68 -35.49 14.86
C TYR A 146 -9.00 -35.84 16.33
N LYS A 147 -8.11 -35.48 17.25
CA LYS A 147 -8.36 -35.51 18.69
C LYS A 147 -8.08 -34.14 19.27
N ARG A 148 -9.19 -33.41 19.50
CA ARG A 148 -9.39 -32.35 20.49
C ARG A 148 -8.15 -31.54 20.87
N HIS A 149 -7.74 -30.63 20.00
CA HIS A 149 -7.17 -29.35 20.41
C HIS A 149 -7.76 -28.28 19.49
N ASN A 150 -8.23 -27.18 20.07
CA ASN A 150 -8.81 -26.02 19.39
C ASN A 150 -7.96 -25.64 18.17
N LYS A 151 -8.45 -25.98 16.98
CA LYS A 151 -7.87 -25.50 15.72
C LYS A 151 -8.36 -24.06 15.56
N ILE A 152 -7.66 -23.16 16.24
CA ILE A 152 -7.87 -21.72 16.19
C ILE A 152 -7.82 -21.32 14.73
N ASP A 153 -8.88 -20.66 14.29
CA ASP A 153 -9.07 -20.25 12.91
C ASP A 153 -7.96 -19.26 12.51
N PRO A 154 -7.27 -19.44 11.37
CA PRO A 154 -6.31 -18.48 10.86
C PRO A 154 -6.90 -17.08 10.71
N CYS A 155 -8.23 -16.95 10.50
CA CYS A 155 -8.96 -15.67 10.56
C CYS A 155 -10.47 -15.86 10.93
N SER A 156 -10.90 -16.34 12.12
CA SER A 156 -12.33 -16.71 12.43
C SER A 156 -13.41 -15.63 12.34
N SER A 157 -13.63 -15.07 11.17
CA SER A 157 -14.67 -15.61 10.30
C SER A 157 -14.44 -15.11 8.88
N LYS A 158 -14.54 -16.02 7.89
CA LYS A 158 -14.46 -15.80 6.44
C LYS A 158 -13.04 -15.68 5.87
N TYR A 159 -12.42 -16.83 5.66
CA TYR A 159 -11.34 -16.99 4.68
C TYR A 159 -11.70 -16.32 3.34
N ARG A 160 -10.92 -15.34 2.90
CA ARG A 160 -10.84 -14.97 1.49
C ARG A 160 -9.59 -15.64 0.93
N LYS A 161 -9.76 -16.62 0.02
CA LYS A 161 -8.67 -17.07 -0.85
C LYS A 161 -8.22 -15.84 -1.63
N ARG A 162 -7.06 -15.28 -1.30
CA ARG A 162 -6.46 -14.19 -2.08
C ARG A 162 -5.10 -14.62 -2.60
N ASP A 163 -4.83 -14.22 -3.82
CA ASP A 163 -3.54 -14.40 -4.48
C ASP A 163 -2.53 -13.32 -4.07
N TYR A 164 -2.97 -12.29 -3.31
CA TYR A 164 -2.20 -11.10 -2.92
C TYR A 164 -2.33 -10.80 -1.42
N GLY A 165 -1.28 -10.24 -0.81
CA GLY A 165 -1.10 -10.13 0.65
C GLY A 165 -1.98 -9.08 1.31
N ALA A 166 -1.58 -7.82 1.21
CA ALA A 166 -2.27 -6.71 1.85
C ALA A 166 -3.32 -6.02 0.95
N GLU A 167 -4.27 -5.34 1.59
CA GLU A 167 -5.26 -4.46 0.98
C GLU A 167 -5.11 -3.03 1.47
N THR A 168 -5.50 -2.08 0.62
CA THR A 168 -5.86 -0.75 1.06
C THR A 168 -7.34 -0.71 1.35
N VAL A 169 -7.68 -0.42 2.60
CA VAL A 169 -9.05 -0.36 3.10
C VAL A 169 -9.38 1.09 3.47
N ILE A 170 -10.52 1.55 2.98
CA ILE A 170 -11.10 2.84 3.36
C ILE A 170 -12.20 2.57 4.36
N TYR A 171 -12.20 3.27 5.49
CA TYR A 171 -13.25 3.24 6.49
C TYR A 171 -14.06 4.54 6.44
N GLU A 172 -15.36 4.46 6.71
CA GLU A 172 -16.27 5.59 6.89
C GLU A 172 -16.79 5.53 8.32
N ASN A 173 -16.46 6.54 9.14
CA ASN A 173 -16.85 6.61 10.54
C ASN A 173 -16.54 5.31 11.31
N GLY A 174 -15.37 4.72 11.08
CA GLY A 174 -14.91 3.49 11.72
C GLY A 174 -15.42 2.17 11.11
N ASN A 175 -16.34 2.22 10.15
CA ASN A 175 -16.84 1.02 9.46
C ASN A 175 -16.16 0.84 8.10
N THR A 176 -15.86 -0.39 7.69
CA THR A 176 -15.28 -0.66 6.36
C THR A 176 -16.19 -0.09 5.26
N TYR A 177 -15.66 0.86 4.48
CA TYR A 177 -16.36 1.53 3.40
C TYR A 177 -16.12 0.80 2.07
N THR A 178 -14.85 0.56 1.75
CA THR A 178 -14.39 -0.19 0.57
C THR A 178 -12.98 -0.72 0.79
N ALA A 179 -12.53 -1.66 -0.04
CA ALA A 179 -11.18 -2.20 -0.01
C ALA A 179 -10.73 -2.53 -1.43
N ALA A 180 -9.42 -2.46 -1.67
CA ALA A 180 -8.78 -2.91 -2.90
C ALA A 180 -7.44 -3.57 -2.58
N ASP A 181 -7.14 -4.68 -3.27
CA ASP A 181 -5.87 -5.40 -3.13
C ASP A 181 -4.69 -4.51 -3.56
N ILE A 182 -3.59 -4.58 -2.81
CA ILE A 182 -2.31 -3.98 -3.19
C ILE A 182 -1.61 -4.98 -4.11
N THR A 183 -1.52 -4.65 -5.40
CA THR A 183 -1.01 -5.55 -6.45
C THR A 183 0.21 -4.96 -7.14
N LEU A 184 1.24 -5.79 -7.35
CA LEU A 184 2.43 -5.41 -8.11
C LEU A 184 2.06 -5.09 -9.57
N ILE A 185 2.78 -4.17 -10.22
CA ILE A 185 2.57 -3.75 -11.61
C ILE A 185 3.85 -3.96 -12.42
#